data_AF-A0A1V5DDH5-F1
#
_entry.id   AF-A0A1V5DDH5-F1
#
_cell.length_a   1.000
_cell.length_b   1.000
_cell.length_c   1.000
_cell.angle_alpha   90.00
_cell.angle_beta   90.00
_cell.angle_gamma   90.00
#
_symmetry.space_group_name_H-M   'P 1'
#
loop_
_entity.id
_entity.type
_entity.pdbx_description
1 polymer ?
#
loop_
_entity_poly.entity_id
_entity_poly.type
_entity_poly.pdbx_seq_one_letter_code
_entity_poly.pdbx_strand_id
1 'polypeptide(L)'
;MKRFGLVLVLFAFFVAPAYGSVVGETLQIEWWYPSAGSVYSSWTGTVVDPGSEWYAGSGVGSIDVKAGEITIENVTMGWSGGSGWNGFVFKNLTGATLFTSLNLVSIGGYPPPVDPILSFTADTLYINFNASGVDNVGSGTGQLYTFAYTSSAVPLPPAVLLFAPGLVALGAMRKRYLK
;
A
#
# COMPACT_ATOMS: atom_id res chain seq x y z
N MET A 1 54.54 -5.96 33.03
CA MET A 1 53.93 -5.13 31.96
C MET A 1 52.71 -5.86 31.41
N LYS A 2 51.49 -5.44 31.80
CA LYS A 2 50.23 -6.05 31.34
C LYS A 2 49.74 -5.28 30.11
N ARG A 3 49.74 -5.91 28.94
CA ARG A 3 49.21 -5.33 27.70
C ARG A 3 47.68 -5.36 27.77
N PHE A 4 47.06 -4.19 27.94
CA PHE A 4 45.62 -4.04 27.73
C PHE A 4 45.35 -4.02 26.23
N GLY A 5 44.91 -5.15 25.68
CA GLY A 5 44.40 -5.23 24.32
C GLY A 5 43.05 -4.52 24.23
N LEU A 6 43.04 -3.35 23.59
CA LEU A 6 41.82 -2.67 23.20
C LEU A 6 41.18 -3.45 22.04
N VAL A 7 40.24 -4.33 22.34
CA VAL A 7 39.43 -5.00 21.31
C VAL A 7 38.37 -4.01 20.84
N LEU A 8 38.65 -3.34 19.72
CA LEU A 8 37.67 -2.53 19.01
C LEU A 8 36.72 -3.49 18.26
N VAL A 9 35.57 -3.81 18.86
CA VAL A 9 34.53 -4.59 18.17
C VAL A 9 33.77 -3.64 17.24
N LEU A 10 34.13 -3.65 15.96
CA LEU A 10 33.43 -2.94 14.90
C LEU A 10 32.09 -3.67 14.64
N PHE A 11 31.01 -3.26 15.29
CA PHE A 11 29.66 -3.75 14.99
C PHE A 11 29.15 -3.05 13.72
N ALA A 12 29.40 -3.67 12.56
CA ALA A 12 28.71 -3.31 11.33
C ALA A 12 27.26 -3.81 11.43
N PHE A 13 26.36 -2.96 11.93
CA PHE A 13 24.92 -3.17 11.82
C PHE A 13 24.51 -2.97 10.35
N PHE A 14 24.63 -4.02 9.54
CA PHE A 14 23.92 -4.11 8.28
C PHE A 14 22.43 -4.27 8.61
N VAL A 15 21.71 -3.15 8.69
CA VAL A 15 20.25 -3.18 8.62
C VAL A 15 19.93 -3.53 7.19
N ALA A 16 19.53 -4.78 6.94
CA ALA A 16 19.01 -5.17 5.63
C ALA A 16 17.85 -4.22 5.29
N PRO A 17 17.77 -3.68 4.05
CA PRO A 17 16.58 -2.97 3.64
C PRO A 17 15.40 -3.95 3.76
N ALA A 18 14.47 -3.66 4.66
CA ALA A 18 13.18 -4.32 4.62
C ALA A 18 12.56 -3.89 3.29
N TYR A 19 12.44 -4.82 2.35
CA TYR A 19 11.59 -4.60 1.18
C TYR A 19 10.19 -4.36 1.75
N GLY A 20 9.72 -3.11 1.69
CA GLY A 20 8.41 -2.75 2.16
C GLY A 20 7.40 -3.37 1.21
N SER A 21 6.68 -4.37 1.68
CA SER A 21 5.44 -4.85 1.07
C SER A 21 4.30 -4.31 1.92
N VAL A 22 3.16 -3.96 1.32
CA VAL A 22 1.99 -3.58 2.11
C VAL A 22 1.36 -4.77 2.83
N VAL A 23 1.83 -6.00 2.60
CA VAL A 23 1.41 -7.17 3.38
C VAL A 23 1.73 -6.93 4.86
N GLY A 24 0.72 -7.04 5.71
CA GLY A 24 0.77 -6.70 7.13
C GLY A 24 0.40 -5.25 7.45
N GLU A 25 0.32 -4.37 6.46
CA GLU A 25 -0.16 -3.00 6.65
C GLU A 25 -1.69 -2.97 6.69
N THR A 26 -2.23 -1.93 7.35
CA THR A 26 -3.65 -1.62 7.36
C THR A 26 -3.95 -0.58 6.29
N LEU A 27 -4.81 -0.95 5.34
CA LEU A 27 -5.28 -0.06 4.31
C LEU A 27 -6.73 0.37 4.57
N GLN A 28 -7.04 1.61 4.23
CA GLN A 28 -8.39 2.09 4.00
C GLN A 28 -8.63 2.17 2.50
N ILE A 29 -9.73 1.59 2.03
CA ILE A 29 -10.17 1.70 0.64
C ILE A 29 -11.47 2.50 0.63
N GLU A 30 -11.52 3.56 -0.16
CA GLU A 30 -12.70 4.37 -0.36
C GLU A 30 -13.11 4.34 -1.81
N TRP A 31 -14.38 4.03 -2.06
CA TRP A 31 -14.98 4.12 -3.38
C TRP A 31 -15.82 5.38 -3.47
N TRP A 32 -15.54 6.21 -4.47
CA TRP A 32 -16.20 7.49 -4.71
C TRP A 32 -17.05 7.39 -5.99
N TYR A 33 -18.39 7.30 -5.82
CA TYR A 33 -19.37 7.17 -6.91
C TYR A 33 -20.77 7.61 -6.46
N PRO A 34 -21.68 8.09 -7.34
CA PRO A 34 -21.48 8.75 -8.63
C PRO A 34 -21.33 10.29 -8.49
N SER A 35 -21.10 10.80 -7.28
CA SER A 35 -20.89 12.23 -7.03
C SER A 35 -19.55 12.46 -6.35
N ALA A 36 -18.77 13.44 -6.84
CA ALA A 36 -17.44 13.77 -6.33
C ALA A 36 -17.41 14.34 -4.90
N GLY A 37 -18.57 14.41 -4.21
CA GLY A 37 -18.69 15.06 -2.90
C GLY A 37 -18.65 14.10 -1.71
N SER A 38 -18.79 12.80 -1.91
CA SER A 38 -18.88 11.84 -0.80
C SER A 38 -18.40 10.44 -1.17
N VAL A 39 -17.83 9.75 -0.18
CA VAL A 39 -17.53 8.32 -0.25
C VAL A 39 -18.84 7.53 -0.35
N TYR A 40 -18.93 6.64 -1.35
CA TYR A 40 -20.07 5.74 -1.54
C TYR A 40 -19.97 4.52 -0.64
N SER A 41 -18.79 3.91 -0.57
CA SER A 41 -18.51 2.71 0.20
C SER A 41 -17.07 2.75 0.68
N SER A 42 -16.80 2.22 1.87
CA SER A 42 -15.45 2.16 2.42
C SER A 42 -15.19 0.86 3.16
N TRP A 43 -13.91 0.49 3.20
CA TRP A 43 -13.41 -0.64 3.95
C TRP A 43 -12.07 -0.29 4.59
N THR A 44 -11.82 -0.85 5.77
CA THR A 44 -10.54 -0.76 6.44
C THR A 44 -10.14 -2.14 6.92
N GLY A 45 -8.94 -2.58 6.58
CA GLY A 45 -8.43 -3.87 7.03
C GLY A 45 -6.95 -4.07 6.74
N THR A 46 -6.41 -5.14 7.32
CA THR A 46 -5.01 -5.52 7.12
C THR A 46 -4.88 -6.30 5.82
N VAL A 47 -3.84 -6.01 5.04
CA VAL A 47 -3.49 -6.81 3.86
C VAL A 47 -2.84 -8.11 4.32
N VAL A 48 -3.41 -9.24 3.94
CA VAL A 48 -2.85 -10.58 4.22
C VAL A 48 -2.37 -11.23 2.93
N ASP A 49 -1.57 -12.28 3.04
CA ASP A 49 -1.17 -13.12 1.90
C ASP A 49 -2.12 -14.34 1.86
N PRO A 50 -2.82 -14.65 0.75
CA PRO A 50 -2.53 -14.26 -0.64
C PRO A 50 -3.05 -12.89 -1.12
N GLY A 51 -3.91 -12.24 -0.35
CA GLY A 51 -4.52 -10.95 -0.65
C GLY A 51 -5.61 -10.60 0.36
N SER A 52 -6.09 -9.36 0.33
CA SER A 52 -7.28 -8.93 1.07
C SER A 52 -8.37 -8.50 0.10
N GLU A 53 -9.47 -9.26 0.12
CA GLU A 53 -10.60 -9.07 -0.78
C GLU A 53 -11.72 -8.24 -0.14
N TRP A 54 -12.21 -7.24 -0.87
CA TRP A 54 -13.32 -6.39 -0.49
C TRP A 54 -14.40 -6.35 -1.57
N TYR A 55 -15.65 -6.52 -1.14
CA TYR A 55 -16.85 -6.45 -1.97
C TYR A 55 -17.56 -5.12 -1.70
N ALA A 56 -17.28 -4.11 -2.53
CA ALA A 56 -17.76 -2.75 -2.29
C ALA A 56 -19.27 -2.55 -2.54
N GLY A 57 -19.94 -3.50 -3.21
CA GLY A 57 -21.36 -3.47 -3.54
C GLY A 57 -21.65 -3.00 -4.97
N SER A 58 -22.83 -2.43 -5.19
CA SER A 58 -23.40 -2.03 -6.49
C SER A 58 -22.39 -1.71 -7.61
N GLY A 59 -22.12 -2.63 -8.53
CA GLY A 59 -21.25 -2.37 -9.68
C GLY A 59 -19.77 -2.72 -9.53
N VAL A 60 -19.31 -3.03 -8.33
CA VAL A 60 -17.94 -3.54 -8.09
C VAL A 60 -18.04 -4.98 -7.58
N GLY A 61 -17.34 -5.89 -8.24
CA GLY A 61 -17.38 -7.33 -7.96
C GLY A 61 -16.52 -7.59 -6.74
N SER A 62 -15.21 -7.58 -6.95
CA SER A 62 -14.22 -7.63 -5.91
C SER A 62 -13.11 -6.60 -6.13
N ILE A 63 -12.49 -6.22 -5.04
CA ILE A 63 -11.22 -5.50 -5.00
C ILE A 63 -10.28 -6.39 -4.19
N ASP A 64 -9.24 -6.91 -4.82
CA ASP A 64 -8.21 -7.71 -4.16
C ASP A 64 -6.90 -6.93 -4.12
N VAL A 65 -6.34 -6.78 -2.92
CA VAL A 65 -5.05 -6.14 -2.70
C VAL A 65 -4.07 -7.17 -2.19
N LYS A 66 -2.98 -7.36 -2.94
CA LYS A 66 -1.87 -8.26 -2.58
C LYS A 66 -0.54 -7.55 -2.76
N ALA A 67 0.57 -8.23 -2.47
CA ALA A 67 1.91 -7.66 -2.59
C ALA A 67 2.18 -7.13 -4.01
N GLY A 68 2.28 -5.80 -4.14
CA GLY A 68 2.62 -5.10 -5.38
C GLY A 68 1.54 -5.08 -6.46
N GLU A 69 0.34 -5.59 -6.18
CA GLU A 69 -0.76 -5.66 -7.15
C GLU A 69 -2.12 -5.36 -6.51
N ILE A 70 -2.98 -4.67 -7.26
CA ILE A 70 -4.38 -4.44 -6.94
C ILE A 70 -5.19 -4.91 -8.14
N THR A 71 -6.22 -5.74 -7.91
CA THR A 71 -7.21 -6.07 -8.94
C THR A 71 -8.58 -5.53 -8.57
N ILE A 72 -9.34 -5.08 -9.57
CA ILE A 72 -10.66 -4.48 -9.40
C ILE A 72 -11.57 -5.01 -10.49
N GLU A 73 -12.66 -5.68 -10.09
CA GLU A 73 -13.69 -6.16 -11.00
C GLU A 73 -14.88 -5.20 -11.06
N ASN A 74 -15.32 -4.85 -12.28
CA ASN A 74 -16.57 -4.12 -12.53
C ASN A 74 -17.65 -5.08 -13.05
N VAL A 75 -18.78 -5.16 -12.36
CA VAL A 75 -19.86 -6.12 -12.68
C VAL A 75 -21.07 -5.47 -13.30
N THR A 76 -21.39 -4.21 -13.01
CA THR A 76 -22.63 -3.57 -13.49
C THR A 76 -22.43 -2.11 -13.87
N MET A 77 -21.32 -1.79 -14.54
CA MET A 77 -21.03 -0.43 -15.04
C MET A 77 -20.80 0.58 -13.90
N GLY A 78 -20.15 0.15 -12.82
CA GLY A 78 -19.89 0.94 -11.61
C GLY A 78 -19.05 2.22 -11.83
N TRP A 79 -18.51 2.43 -13.02
CA TRP A 79 -17.72 3.62 -13.38
C TRP A 79 -18.49 4.67 -14.21
N SER A 80 -19.79 4.50 -14.47
CA SER A 80 -20.57 5.37 -15.39
C SER A 80 -20.94 6.77 -14.87
N GLY A 81 -20.32 7.23 -13.78
CA GLY A 81 -20.60 8.54 -13.17
C GLY A 81 -20.05 9.71 -13.99
N GLY A 82 -20.79 10.83 -14.06
CA GLY A 82 -20.41 12.03 -14.81
C GLY A 82 -19.60 13.07 -14.02
N SER A 83 -19.03 12.70 -12.87
CA SER A 83 -18.22 13.59 -12.02
C SER A 83 -16.75 13.59 -12.41
N GLY A 84 -16.04 14.70 -12.16
CA GLY A 84 -14.59 14.80 -12.43
C GLY A 84 -13.70 13.87 -11.58
N TRP A 85 -14.28 13.24 -10.56
CA TRP A 85 -13.67 12.16 -9.80
C TRP A 85 -14.65 11.00 -9.68
N ASN A 86 -14.22 9.80 -10.09
CA ASN A 86 -14.95 8.55 -9.94
C ASN A 86 -13.94 7.39 -9.85
N GLY A 87 -13.84 6.75 -8.70
CA GLY A 87 -12.93 5.62 -8.54
C GLY A 87 -12.53 5.37 -7.10
N PHE A 88 -11.29 4.91 -6.90
CA PHE A 88 -10.82 4.41 -5.62
C PHE A 88 -9.65 5.18 -5.07
N VAL A 89 -9.66 5.28 -3.75
CA VAL A 89 -8.55 5.77 -2.94
C VAL A 89 -8.11 4.62 -2.03
N PHE A 90 -6.84 4.24 -2.11
CA PHE A 90 -6.23 3.26 -1.21
C PHE A 90 -5.23 3.99 -0.31
N LYS A 91 -5.51 4.07 0.98
CA LYS A 91 -4.69 4.80 1.94
C LYS A 91 -4.03 3.84 2.92
N ASN A 92 -2.71 3.89 3.03
CA ASN A 92 -1.99 3.22 4.09
C ASN A 92 -2.15 3.98 5.42
N LEU A 93 -2.76 3.34 6.41
CA LEU A 93 -2.98 3.91 7.74
C LEU A 93 -1.84 3.61 8.72
N THR A 94 -1.03 2.59 8.45
CA THR A 94 0.07 2.18 9.33
C THR A 94 1.30 3.05 9.11
N GLY A 95 1.56 3.43 7.86
CA GLY A 95 2.67 4.31 7.49
C GLY A 95 4.05 3.69 7.66
N ALA A 96 4.16 2.36 7.80
CA ALA A 96 5.45 1.67 7.85
C ALA A 96 5.98 1.35 6.44
N THR A 97 5.11 1.40 5.43
CA THR A 97 5.49 1.37 4.01
C THR A 97 4.95 2.57 3.25
N LEU A 98 5.73 3.03 2.27
CA LEU A 98 5.37 4.13 1.39
C LEU A 98 5.22 3.64 -0.05
N PHE A 99 4.22 4.12 -0.76
CA PHE A 99 4.06 3.88 -2.18
C PHE A 99 5.07 4.70 -2.98
N THR A 100 5.64 4.08 -4.02
CA THR A 100 6.68 4.68 -4.88
C THR A 100 6.33 4.64 -6.36
N SER A 101 5.32 3.85 -6.76
CA SER A 101 4.75 3.88 -8.11
C SER A 101 3.35 3.30 -8.12
N LEU A 102 2.60 3.60 -9.19
CA LEU A 102 1.32 3.00 -9.52
C LEU A 102 1.17 2.98 -11.04
N ASN A 103 0.90 1.82 -11.62
CA ASN A 103 0.76 1.64 -13.06
C ASN A 103 -0.40 0.68 -13.38
N LEU A 104 -1.11 0.94 -14.47
CA LEU A 104 -2.04 -0.02 -15.05
C LEU A 104 -1.24 -1.13 -15.74
N VAL A 105 -1.54 -2.39 -15.44
CA VAL A 105 -0.89 -3.57 -16.03
C VAL A 105 -1.75 -4.14 -17.14
N SER A 106 -3.04 -4.35 -16.87
CA SER A 106 -3.96 -4.94 -17.84
C SER A 106 -5.41 -4.58 -17.54
N ILE A 107 -6.22 -4.62 -18.59
CA ILE A 107 -7.68 -4.60 -18.51
C ILE A 107 -8.19 -5.83 -19.23
N GLY A 108 -8.79 -6.76 -18.49
CA GLY A 108 -9.53 -7.89 -19.05
C GLY A 108 -10.95 -7.47 -19.45
N GLY A 109 -11.55 -8.20 -20.40
CA GLY A 109 -12.92 -7.94 -20.87
C GLY A 109 -13.00 -6.89 -21.97
N TYR A 110 -13.97 -5.98 -21.88
CA TYR A 110 -14.17 -4.88 -22.83
C TYR A 110 -13.53 -3.60 -22.28
N PRO A 111 -12.27 -3.28 -22.63
CA PRO A 111 -11.62 -2.10 -22.08
C PRO A 111 -12.36 -0.81 -22.47
N PRO A 112 -12.39 0.21 -21.60
CA PRO A 112 -12.90 1.51 -21.94
C PRO A 112 -12.02 2.17 -23.02
N PRO A 113 -12.54 3.18 -23.75
CA PRO A 113 -11.75 3.92 -24.73
C PRO A 113 -10.63 4.78 -24.10
N VAL A 114 -10.69 5.00 -22.78
CA VAL A 114 -9.75 5.83 -22.03
C VAL A 114 -9.32 5.10 -20.77
N ASP A 115 -8.01 5.01 -20.56
CA ASP A 115 -7.43 4.42 -19.35
C ASP A 115 -7.72 5.28 -18.11
N PRO A 116 -7.82 4.67 -16.91
CA PRO A 116 -7.93 5.42 -15.67
C PRO A 116 -6.73 6.34 -15.45
N ILE A 117 -6.99 7.51 -14.87
CA ILE A 117 -5.96 8.43 -14.40
C ILE A 117 -5.42 7.91 -13.06
N LEU A 118 -4.12 7.65 -13.03
CA LEU A 118 -3.42 7.11 -11.87
C LEU A 118 -2.53 8.17 -11.25
N SER A 119 -2.55 8.27 -9.92
CA SER A 119 -1.60 9.05 -9.16
C SER A 119 -1.36 8.44 -7.78
N PHE A 120 -0.29 8.87 -7.12
CA PHE A 120 0.03 8.40 -5.78
C PHE A 120 0.77 9.47 -4.98
N THR A 121 0.60 9.39 -3.66
CA THR A 121 1.44 10.02 -2.64
C THR A 121 2.24 8.93 -1.92
N ALA A 122 3.02 9.31 -0.92
CA ALA A 122 3.74 8.35 -0.10
C ALA A 122 2.79 7.36 0.62
N ASP A 123 1.58 7.78 0.97
CA ASP A 123 0.63 7.01 1.78
C ASP A 123 -0.67 6.67 1.05
N THR A 124 -0.91 7.17 -0.16
CA THR A 124 -2.19 7.04 -0.84
C THR A 124 -2.03 6.73 -2.33
N LEU A 125 -2.80 5.77 -2.83
CA LEU A 125 -2.97 5.48 -4.25
C LEU A 125 -4.33 5.99 -4.72
N TYR A 126 -4.36 6.59 -5.91
CA TYR A 126 -5.54 7.19 -6.52
C TYR A 126 -5.76 6.55 -7.88
N ILE A 127 -6.92 5.92 -8.06
CA ILE A 127 -7.36 5.32 -9.32
C ILE A 127 -8.65 6.01 -9.73
N ASN A 128 -8.58 6.88 -10.73
CA ASN A 128 -9.73 7.64 -11.21
C ASN A 128 -10.13 7.16 -12.59
N PHE A 129 -11.29 6.53 -12.71
CA PHE A 129 -11.89 6.13 -13.99
C PHE A 129 -12.56 7.31 -14.70
N ASN A 130 -11.95 8.50 -14.61
CA ASN A 130 -12.45 9.77 -15.11
C ASN A 130 -13.01 9.58 -16.52
N ALA A 131 -14.33 9.51 -16.62
CA ALA A 131 -14.98 9.34 -17.88
C ALA A 131 -16.20 10.24 -17.92
N SER A 132 -16.41 10.85 -19.08
CA SER A 132 -17.74 11.30 -19.40
C SER A 132 -18.65 10.07 -19.28
N GLY A 133 -19.83 10.20 -18.67
CA GLY A 133 -20.70 9.04 -18.41
C GLY A 133 -20.97 8.16 -19.64
N VAL A 134 -20.78 8.69 -20.85
CA VAL A 134 -20.93 8.00 -22.14
C VAL A 134 -19.83 6.96 -22.40
N ASP A 135 -18.59 7.21 -21.96
CA ASP A 135 -17.43 6.34 -22.23
C ASP A 135 -17.47 5.03 -21.44
N ASN A 136 -18.16 5.03 -20.29
CA ASN A 136 -18.32 3.88 -19.40
C ASN A 136 -19.67 3.16 -19.55
N VAL A 137 -20.60 3.70 -20.37
CA VAL A 137 -21.94 3.14 -20.57
C VAL A 137 -21.96 2.00 -21.62
N GLY A 138 -21.00 1.95 -22.53
CA GLY A 138 -20.96 0.93 -23.60
C GLY A 138 -20.25 -0.39 -23.26
N SER A 139 -19.35 -0.39 -22.27
CA SER A 139 -18.34 -1.47 -22.12
C SER A 139 -18.01 -1.86 -20.67
N GLY A 140 -18.64 -1.25 -19.66
CA GLY A 140 -18.23 -1.38 -18.25
C GLY A 140 -18.39 -2.76 -17.62
N THR A 141 -19.29 -3.61 -18.11
CA THR A 141 -19.59 -4.90 -17.47
C THR A 141 -18.50 -5.95 -17.76
N GLY A 142 -18.02 -6.62 -16.71
CA GLY A 142 -17.04 -7.71 -16.80
C GLY A 142 -15.60 -7.24 -17.04
N GLN A 143 -15.29 -5.98 -16.70
CA GLN A 143 -13.94 -5.46 -16.76
C GLN A 143 -13.16 -5.89 -15.53
N LEU A 144 -11.98 -6.46 -15.73
CA LEU A 144 -11.03 -6.75 -14.65
C LEU A 144 -9.80 -5.88 -14.84
N TYR A 145 -9.62 -4.89 -13.97
CA TYR A 145 -8.42 -4.06 -13.96
C TYR A 145 -7.38 -4.69 -13.06
N THR A 146 -6.13 -4.70 -13.53
CA THR A 146 -4.97 -5.08 -12.74
C THR A 146 -4.00 -3.91 -12.72
N PHE A 147 -3.65 -3.46 -11.53
CA PHE A 147 -2.69 -2.39 -11.28
C PHE A 147 -1.48 -2.95 -10.55
N ALA A 148 -0.29 -2.52 -10.93
CA ALA A 148 0.94 -2.79 -10.20
C ALA A 148 1.36 -1.55 -9.45
N TYR A 149 1.82 -1.73 -8.21
CA TYR A 149 2.42 -0.67 -7.42
C TYR A 149 3.71 -1.17 -6.79
N THR A 150 4.63 -0.24 -6.54
CA THR A 150 5.83 -0.52 -5.74
C THR A 150 5.73 0.19 -4.40
N SER A 151 6.29 -0.41 -3.37
CA SER A 151 6.38 0.21 -2.06
C SER A 151 7.78 0.01 -1.45
N SER A 152 8.11 0.86 -0.48
CA SER A 152 9.38 0.82 0.24
C SER A 152 9.13 1.00 1.72
N ALA A 153 9.87 0.28 2.58
CA ALA A 153 9.76 0.46 4.01
C ALA A 153 10.23 1.87 4.41
N VAL A 154 9.57 2.47 5.38
CA VAL A 154 10.06 3.70 6.01
C VAL A 154 11.34 3.39 6.77
N PRO A 155 12.47 4.08 6.47
CA PRO A 155 13.70 3.88 7.23
C PRO A 155 13.47 4.14 8.72
N LEU A 156 13.94 3.23 9.57
CA LEU A 156 13.88 3.43 11.01
C LEU A 156 14.66 4.70 11.39
N PRO A 157 14.15 5.52 12.33
CA PRO A 157 14.89 6.66 12.82
C PRO A 157 16.26 6.22 13.35
N PRO A 158 17.36 6.93 13.04
CA PRO A 158 18.70 6.59 13.52
C PRO A 158 18.79 6.49 15.05
N ALA A 159 17.89 7.18 15.77
CA ALA A 159 17.79 7.11 17.22
C ALA A 159 17.53 5.67 17.73
N VAL A 160 16.75 4.85 17.02
CA VAL A 160 16.50 3.45 17.40
C VAL A 160 17.80 2.64 17.34
N LEU A 161 18.68 2.96 16.39
CA LEU A 161 20.01 2.33 16.28
C LEU A 161 20.94 2.71 17.43
N LEU A 162 20.74 3.85 18.10
CA LEU A 162 21.53 4.27 19.26
C LEU A 162 21.10 3.57 20.56
N PHE A 163 19.84 3.13 20.67
CA PHE A 163 19.36 2.44 21.87
C PHE A 163 19.80 0.96 21.93
N ALA A 164 19.92 0.30 20.79
CA ALA A 164 20.36 -1.10 20.72
C ALA A 164 21.72 -1.36 21.40
N PRO A 165 22.81 -0.63 21.11
CA PRO A 165 24.09 -0.82 21.81
C PRO A 165 24.02 -0.38 23.27
N GLY A 166 23.20 0.62 23.61
CA GLY A 166 22.97 1.05 24.99
C GLY A 166 22.39 -0.07 25.86
N LEU A 167 21.41 -0.81 25.35
CA LEU A 167 20.81 -1.97 26.04
C LEU A 167 21.79 -3.13 26.18
N VAL A 168 22.62 -3.39 25.16
CA VAL A 168 23.67 -4.42 25.22
C VAL A 168 24.73 -4.06 26.28
N ALA A 169 25.15 -2.80 26.33
CA ALA A 169 26.10 -2.30 27.33
C ALA A 169 25.54 -2.39 28.76
N LEU A 170 24.26 -2.06 28.96
CA LEU A 170 23.56 -2.22 30.24
C LEU A 170 23.50 -3.68 30.68
N GLY A 171 23.18 -4.61 29.78
CA GLY A 171 23.19 -6.05 30.07
C GLY A 171 24.58 -6.58 30.44
N ALA A 172 25.62 -6.12 29.76
CA ALA A 172 27.01 -6.46 30.07
C ALA A 172 27.47 -5.89 31.43
N MET A 173 27.07 -4.66 31.77
CA MET A 173 27.35 -4.06 33.08
C MET A 173 26.63 -4.81 34.21
N ARG A 174 25.37 -5.20 34.02
CA ARG A 174 24.62 -5.98 35.02
C ARG A 174 25.26 -7.34 35.30
N LYS A 175 25.79 -8.03 34.29
CA LYS A 175 26.55 -9.30 34.48
C LYS A 175 27.85 -9.13 35.26
N ARG A 176 28.43 -7.93 35.29
CA ARG A 176 29.65 -7.63 36.05
C ARG A 176 29.37 -7.35 37.54
N TYR A 177 28.21 -6.81 37.86
CA TYR A 177 27.80 -6.51 39.24
C TYR A 177 27.20 -7.70 39.99
N LEU A 178 26.80 -8.76 39.28
CA LEU A 178 26.26 -10.00 39.87
C LEU A 178 27.33 -11.10 40.06
N LYS A 179 28.62 -10.75 39.92
CA LYS A 179 29.77 -11.58 40.29
C LYS A 179 30.55 -10.90 41.40
#